data_AF-H0WMC1-F1
#
_entry.id   AF-H0WMC1-F1
#
_cell.length_a   1.000
_cell.length_b   1.000
_cell.length_c   1.000
_cell.angle_alpha   90.00
_cell.angle_beta   90.00
_cell.angle_gamma   90.00
#
_symmetry.space_group_name_H-M   'P 1'
#
loop_
_entity.id
_entity.type
_entity.pdbx_description
1 polymer ?
#
loop_
_entity_poly.entity_id
_entity_poly.type
_entity_poly.pdbx_seq_one_letter_code
_entity_poly.pdbx_strand_id
1 'polypeptide(L)' 'LVTAGDNDEFFMEFLQTLLVGTPEDLYEGPLGKYDVNEDAKAALAELKSCIDNLQSMHKEELVKLLVQVLGNEDGA' A
#
# COMPACT_ATOMS: atom_id res chain seq x y z
N LEU A 1 -3.16 -1.42 22.60
CA LEU A 1 -1.75 -1.36 22.20
C LEU A 1 -1.70 -1.94 20.80
N VAL A 2 -1.28 -1.16 19.81
CA VAL A 2 -0.93 -1.70 18.49
C VAL A 2 0.35 -2.50 18.71
N THR A 3 0.31 -3.80 18.45
CA THR A 3 1.49 -4.65 18.52
C THR A 3 2.32 -4.46 17.25
N ALA A 4 3.62 -4.81 17.26
CA ALA A 4 4.46 -4.67 16.08
C ALA A 4 3.86 -5.40 14.85
N GLY A 5 3.22 -6.56 15.05
CA GLY A 5 2.53 -7.29 13.98
C GLY A 5 1.32 -6.56 13.38
N ASP A 6 0.58 -5.79 14.17
CA ASP A 6 -0.55 -4.98 13.65
C ASP A 6 -0.08 -3.83 12.73
N ASN A 7 1.14 -3.33 12.94
CA ASN A 7 1.74 -2.31 12.06
C ASN A 7 2.24 -2.93 10.76
N ASP A 8 2.78 -4.14 10.81
CA ASP A 8 3.26 -4.85 9.63
C ASP A 8 2.06 -5.23 8.73
N GLU A 9 0.99 -5.79 9.29
CA GLU A 9 -0.25 -6.09 8.55
C GLU A 9 -0.86 -4.83 7.91
N PHE A 10 -0.97 -3.73 8.66
CA PHE A 10 -1.43 -2.44 8.13
C PHE A 10 -0.55 -1.94 6.98
N PHE A 11 0.78 -1.98 7.15
CA PHE A 11 1.70 -1.49 6.13
C PHE A 11 1.62 -2.32 4.85
N MET A 12 1.43 -3.63 4.96
CA MET A 12 1.25 -4.50 3.81
C MET A 12 -0.08 -4.24 3.09
N GLU A 13 -1.19 -4.10 3.84
CA GLU A 13 -2.50 -3.75 3.25
C GLU A 13 -2.44 -2.38 2.54
N PHE A 14 -1.75 -1.41 3.15
CA PHE A 14 -1.50 -0.10 2.54
C PHE A 14 -0.72 -0.22 1.23
N LEU A 15 0.41 -0.94 1.22
CA LEU A 15 1.22 -1.12 0.02
C LEU A 15 0.47 -1.88 -1.08
N GLN A 16 -0.31 -2.91 -0.72
CA GLN A 16 -1.11 -3.66 -1.66
C GLN A 16 -2.15 -2.75 -2.33
N THR A 17 -2.91 -2.02 -1.53
CA THR A 17 -3.93 -1.08 -2.02
C THR A 17 -3.30 0.03 -2.88
N LEU A 18 -2.11 0.50 -2.51
CA LEU A 18 -1.37 1.50 -3.29
C LEU A 18 -0.92 0.96 -4.66
N LEU A 19 -0.52 -0.31 -4.75
CA LEU A 19 -0.06 -0.92 -6.01
C LEU A 19 -1.21 -1.31 -6.94
N VAL A 20 -2.29 -1.91 -6.43
CA VAL A 20 -3.37 -2.48 -7.28
C VAL A 20 -4.71 -1.74 -7.22
N GLY A 21 -4.96 -0.95 -6.17
CA GLY A 21 -6.22 -0.22 -5.98
C GLY A 21 -6.19 1.20 -6.55
N THR A 22 -7.09 2.03 -6.04
CA THR A 22 -7.23 3.46 -6.35
C THR A 22 -6.88 4.32 -5.13
N PRO A 23 -6.69 5.64 -5.30
CA PRO A 23 -6.58 6.55 -4.15
C PRO A 23 -7.78 6.47 -3.21
N GLU A 24 -8.99 6.28 -3.73
CA GLU A 24 -10.21 6.15 -2.92
C GLU A 24 -10.18 4.88 -2.06
N ASP A 25 -9.74 3.74 -2.62
CA ASP A 25 -9.58 2.48 -1.88
C ASP A 25 -8.61 2.64 -0.69
N LEU A 26 -7.58 3.49 -0.81
CA LEU A 26 -6.68 3.77 0.31
C LEU A 26 -7.40 4.47 1.45
N TYR A 27 -8.29 5.42 1.15
CA TYR A 27 -9.04 6.19 2.15
C TYR A 27 -10.22 5.42 2.73
N GLU A 28 -10.86 4.56 1.96
CA GLU A 28 -11.95 3.71 2.45
C GLU A 28 -11.43 2.46 3.18
N GLY A 29 -10.22 2.01 2.86
CA GLY A 29 -9.57 0.86 3.48
C GLY A 29 -8.53 1.26 4.54
N PRO A 30 -7.23 1.04 4.29
CA PRO A 30 -6.19 1.10 5.32
C PRO A 30 -6.11 2.47 6.02
N LEU A 31 -6.32 3.55 5.28
CA LEU A 31 -6.27 4.91 5.83
C LEU A 31 -7.58 5.38 6.47
N GLY A 32 -8.68 4.62 6.36
CA GLY A 32 -10.01 5.08 6.78
C GLY A 32 -10.16 5.36 8.28
N LYS A 33 -9.26 4.81 9.10
CA LYS A 33 -9.18 5.09 10.54
C LYS A 33 -8.37 6.35 10.88
N TYR A 34 -7.74 7.00 9.90
CA TYR A 34 -6.88 8.17 10.09
C TYR A 34 -7.52 9.44 9.51
N ASP A 35 -7.30 10.56 10.20
CA ASP A 35 -7.62 11.88 9.66
C ASP A 35 -6.47 12.34 8.74
N VAL A 36 -6.54 11.94 7.48
CA VAL A 36 -5.55 12.31 6.46
C VAL A 36 -5.83 13.73 5.98
N ASN A 37 -4.87 14.64 6.20
CA ASN A 37 -5.00 16.02 5.75
C ASN A 37 -4.91 16.16 4.22
N GLU A 38 -5.37 17.30 3.69
CA GLU A 38 -5.48 17.53 2.25
C GLU A 38 -4.13 17.50 1.51
N ASP A 39 -3.05 17.98 2.14
CA ASP A 39 -1.71 17.94 1.54
C ASP A 39 -1.20 16.50 1.39
N ALA A 40 -1.46 15.66 2.39
CA ALA A 40 -1.14 14.24 2.35
C ALA A 40 -1.97 13.50 1.29
N LYS A 41 -3.25 13.86 1.12
CA LYS A 41 -4.08 13.30 0.04
C LYS A 41 -3.56 13.69 -1.34
N ALA A 42 -3.14 14.94 -1.52
CA ALA A 42 -2.54 15.40 -2.77
C ALA A 42 -1.24 14.64 -3.08
N ALA A 43 -0.36 14.49 -2.09
CA ALA A 43 0.87 13.73 -2.22
C ALA A 43 0.62 12.25 -2.56
N LEU A 44 -0.39 11.62 -1.94
CA LEU A 44 -0.79 10.24 -2.24
C LEU A 44 -1.33 10.10 -3.67
N ALA A 45 -2.11 11.06 -4.15
CA ALA A 45 -2.60 11.06 -5.53
C ALA A 45 -1.46 11.16 -6.55
N GLU A 46 -0.47 12.02 -6.30
CA GLU A 46 0.74 12.13 -7.14
C GLU A 46 1.57 10.84 -7.11
N LEU A 47 1.81 10.27 -5.93
CA LEU A 47 2.50 8.99 -5.78
C LEU A 47 1.79 7.88 -6.55
N LYS A 48 0.46 7.81 -6.44
CA LYS A 48 -0.33 6.82 -7.15
C LYS A 48 -0.25 7.01 -8.67
N SER A 49 -0.29 8.25 -9.14
CA SER A 49 -0.09 8.56 -10.56
C SER A 49 1.27 8.09 -11.07
N CYS A 50 2.34 8.29 -10.29
CA CYS A 50 3.66 7.77 -10.64
C CYS A 50 3.66 6.23 -10.76
N ILE A 51 2.98 5.53 -9.85
CA ILE A 51 2.87 4.07 -9.87
C ILE A 51 2.03 3.59 -11.06
N ASP A 52 0.93 4.27 -11.38
CA ASP A 52 0.07 3.90 -12.50
C ASP A 52 0.72 4.16 -13.87
N ASN A 53 1.69 5.08 -13.93
CA ASN A 53 2.50 5.34 -15.11
C ASN A 53 3.70 4.37 -15.26
N LEU A 54 3.95 3.48 -14.29
CA LEU A 54 4.96 2.45 -14.44
C LEU A 54 4.59 1.51 -15.60
N GLN A 55 5.61 1.02 -16.31
CA GLN A 55 5.40 -0.04 -17.29
C GLN A 55 4.74 -1.25 -16.60
N SER A 56 3.78 -1.90 -17.27
CA SER A 56 3.00 -3.01 -16.71
C SER A 56 3.89 -4.11 -16.11
N MET A 57 5.03 -4.40 -16.73
CA MET A 57 6.01 -5.37 -16.22
C MET A 57 6.59 -4.96 -14.87
N HIS A 58 6.97 -3.69 -14.68
CA HIS A 58 7.52 -3.23 -13.40
C HIS A 58 6.48 -3.24 -12.29
N LYS A 59 5.23 -2.87 -12.62
CA LYS A 59 4.11 -2.93 -11.68
C LYS A 59 3.84 -4.37 -11.23
N GLU A 60 3.88 -5.33 -12.15
CA GLU A 60 3.71 -6.75 -11.84
C GLU A 60 4.85 -7.30 -10.95
N GLU A 61 6.10 -6.92 -11.21
CA GLU A 61 7.24 -7.33 -10.38
C GLU A 61 7.17 -6.75 -8.96
N LEU A 62 6.67 -5.52 -8.79
CA LEU A 62 6.43 -4.94 -7.47
C LEU A 62 5.35 -5.70 -6.69
N VAL A 63 4.28 -6.13 -7.37
CA VAL A 63 3.23 -6.97 -6.74
C VAL A 63 3.79 -8.34 -6.35
N LYS A 64 4.60 -8.98 -7.19
CA LYS A 64 5.26 -10.25 -6.85
C LYS A 64 6.19 -10.11 -5.66
N LEU A 65 6.97 -9.03 -5.61
CA LEU A 65 7.83 -8.73 -4.47
C LEU A 65 7.01 -8.59 -3.18
N LEU A 66 5.87 -7.87 -3.22
CA LEU A 66 4.99 -7.72 -2.07
C LEU A 66 4.44 -9.07 -1.60
N VAL A 67 3.98 -9.92 -2.53
CA VAL A 67 3.52 -11.30 -2.22
C VAL A 67 4.64 -12.14 -1.64
N GLN A 68 5.88 -11.98 -2.11
CA GLN A 68 7.03 -12.69 -1.56
C GLN A 68 7.33 -12.24 -0.13
N VAL A 69 7.24 -10.95 0.17
CA VAL A 69 7.42 -10.42 1.53
C VAL A 69 6.34 -10.95 2.47
N LEU A 70 5.08 -11.00 2.02
CA LEU A 70 3.94 -11.58 2.76
C LEU A 70 4.08 -13.10 2.96
N GLY A 71 4.47 -13.83 1.91
CA GLY A 71 4.59 -15.28 1.94
C GLY A 71 5.79 -15.82 2.72
N ASN A 72 6.67 -14.95 3.22
CA ASN A 72 7.88 -15.33 3.94
C ASN A 72 7.74 -15.15 5.48
N GLU A 73 6.52 -14.92 5.99
CA GLU A 73 6.22 -14.92 7.43
C GLU A 73 6.36 -16.31 8.10
N ASP A 74 6.62 -17.38 7.33
CA ASP A 74 6.93 -18.74 7.84
C ASP A 74 8.45 -19.06 7.85
N GLY A 75 9.30 -18.04 8.05
CA GLY A 75 10.73 -18.16 7.78
C GLY A 75 11.71 -17.51 8.78
N ALA A 76 11.43 -17.49 10.09
CA ALA A 76 12.44 -17.38 11.17
C ALA A 76 11.87 -17.72 12.55
#